data_AF-A0A2T3IPY9-F1
#
_entry.id   AF-A0A2T3IPY9-F1
#
_cell.length_a   1.000
_cell.length_b   1.000
_cell.length_c   1.000
_cell.angle_alpha   90.00
_cell.angle_beta   90.00
_cell.angle_gamma   90.00
#
_symmetry.space_group_name_H-M   'P 1'
#
loop_
_entity.id
_entity.type
_entity.pdbx_description
1 polymer ?
#
loop_
_entity_poly.entity_id
_entity_poly.type
_entity_poly.pdbx_seq_one_letter_code
_entity_poly.pdbx_strand_id
1 'polypeptide(L)'
;MRMSVNQTNWAKKCLSPWLLLLTMAMALLPLQAMAAQAEATVSKNVVAVNQVFQLSVSVDTAINPDSVDFSVLSPDFAYGQPSVSSSTSVINGTMSRSTTWTIAIAAKKVGTATIPAFKIGSSQTTPITITVLKGSQKNNAANTDQSNVRMTAEIDKNTLYVGESINYRVKIFIGEQLSQASLSAPSGDGLAVSQVGQDAQNNIVQNGRRYLVITRNYQLTAQKAGNIVIHGSTFSGSAVRGANGFSSGITVPVNKNARDINLTIKPKPADYKGLWLPTPDLQLQQTWQPQVSNQNEITTKVGEPITRTITLRIKDVAQSNMPNINLTYPDTVRIYNEKPEYRTENGYSVMILKQVIIPRQAGNVALPPLAINWWNTTTAKQQQSEIKGLTLNVTADPTANSHFAPAATATPPTTTATQPIKTLVSVGIWPWTTLVFAILWLITLVLLVKKRQQPVVTAAIATTQNPDIATALETAINDNDPIKVQTYYQQWRHQQHSLLTSQPQLLQQLDDEVKAMMATHYSPLDSQWNNKTLLTLLAQAKQLKTIKHTSKTLTSLDPQ
;
A
#
# COMPACT_ATOMS: atom_id res chain seq x y z
N MET A 1 7.92 65.91 55.60
CA MET A 1 6.82 66.89 55.38
C MET A 1 6.33 66.68 53.95
N ARG A 2 5.09 66.18 53.80
CA ARG A 2 4.33 65.81 52.58
C ARG A 2 5.13 65.72 51.25
N MET A 3 5.48 64.49 50.86
CA MET A 3 5.81 64.13 49.47
C MET A 3 4.61 63.45 48.82
N SER A 4 4.14 64.06 47.73
CA SER A 4 3.14 63.56 46.78
C SER A 4 3.75 62.41 45.97
N VAL A 5 3.09 61.25 45.94
CA VAL A 5 3.43 60.15 45.02
C VAL A 5 2.19 59.75 44.24
N ASN A 6 2.35 59.83 42.92
CA ASN A 6 1.41 59.47 41.85
C ASN A 6 0.85 58.05 42.00
N GLN A 7 -0.48 57.92 41.97
CA GLN A 7 -1.13 56.65 41.64
C GLN A 7 -1.08 56.45 40.12
N THR A 8 -0.29 55.47 39.69
CA THR A 8 -0.31 54.93 38.33
C THR A 8 -1.39 53.85 38.25
N ASN A 9 -2.39 54.10 37.40
CA ASN A 9 -3.44 53.14 37.04
C ASN A 9 -2.83 51.90 36.37
N TRP A 10 -2.86 50.76 37.05
CA TRP A 10 -2.67 49.45 36.44
C TRP A 10 -4.00 48.67 36.52
N ALA A 11 -4.25 47.89 35.47
CA ALA A 11 -5.38 46.97 35.29
C ALA A 11 -6.68 47.55 34.71
N LYS A 12 -6.62 47.96 33.44
CA LYS A 12 -7.66 47.58 32.46
C LYS A 12 -7.00 47.23 31.13
N LYS A 13 -6.39 46.04 31.05
CA LYS A 13 -6.17 45.42 29.74
C LYS A 13 -7.55 45.04 29.22
N CYS A 14 -8.10 45.88 28.35
CA CYS A 14 -9.28 45.56 27.56
C CYS A 14 -9.03 44.22 26.86
N LEU A 15 -9.63 43.14 27.38
CA LEU A 15 -9.97 41.99 26.57
C LEU A 15 -10.86 42.52 25.46
N SER A 16 -10.28 42.70 24.28
CA SER A 16 -11.01 43.25 23.14
C SER A 16 -12.31 42.45 22.96
N PRO A 17 -13.46 43.10 22.74
CA PRO A 17 -14.72 42.40 22.53
C PRO A 17 -14.65 41.42 21.36
N TRP A 18 -13.69 41.61 20.45
CA TRP A 18 -13.40 40.71 19.35
C TRP A 18 -12.81 39.36 19.77
N LEU A 19 -12.02 39.31 20.85
CA LEU A 19 -11.46 38.06 21.34
C LEU A 19 -12.54 37.17 21.98
N LEU A 20 -13.51 37.79 22.67
CA LEU A 20 -14.68 37.11 23.25
C LEU A 20 -15.69 36.66 22.17
N LEU A 21 -15.85 37.45 21.11
CA LEU A 21 -16.66 37.06 19.94
C LEU A 21 -16.01 35.91 19.16
N LEU A 22 -14.69 35.91 19.02
CA LEU A 22 -13.96 34.83 18.36
C LEU A 22 -14.05 33.51 19.15
N THR A 23 -13.88 33.55 20.48
CA THR A 23 -14.01 32.34 21.32
C THR A 23 -15.45 31.84 21.38
N MET A 24 -16.45 32.71 21.39
CA MET A 24 -17.86 32.33 21.31
C MET A 24 -18.21 31.75 19.92
N ALA A 25 -17.69 32.33 18.84
CA ALA A 25 -17.85 31.79 17.48
C ALA A 25 -17.15 30.43 17.30
N MET A 26 -16.02 30.19 17.97
CA MET A 26 -15.31 28.91 17.95
C MET A 26 -16.01 27.82 18.79
N ALA A 27 -16.75 28.21 19.84
CA ALA A 27 -17.62 27.31 20.61
C ALA A 27 -18.95 26.99 19.89
N LEU A 28 -19.33 27.82 18.91
CA LEU A 28 -20.51 27.63 18.03
C LEU A 28 -20.19 26.83 16.77
N LEU A 29 -18.94 26.39 16.57
CA LEU A 29 -18.64 25.38 15.55
C LEU A 29 -19.44 24.12 15.92
N PRO A 30 -20.39 23.67 15.08
CA PRO A 30 -21.12 22.47 15.38
C PRO A 30 -20.09 21.34 15.48
N LEU A 31 -19.93 20.76 16.68
CA LEU A 31 -19.39 19.43 16.79
C LEU A 31 -20.31 18.57 15.93
N GLN A 32 -19.87 18.23 14.72
CA GLN A 32 -20.57 17.27 13.91
C GLN A 32 -20.54 15.99 14.72
N ALA A 33 -21.66 15.70 15.38
CA ALA A 33 -21.86 14.45 16.07
C ALA A 33 -21.52 13.35 15.07
N MET A 34 -20.54 12.52 15.40
CA MET A 34 -20.31 11.24 14.74
C MET A 34 -21.53 10.38 15.04
N ALA A 35 -22.63 10.62 14.32
CA ALA A 35 -23.82 9.81 14.41
C ALA A 35 -23.45 8.41 13.95
N ALA A 36 -23.85 7.40 14.73
CA ALA A 36 -23.65 6.00 14.35
C ALA A 36 -24.24 5.79 12.95
N GLN A 37 -23.44 5.35 11.99
CA GLN A 37 -23.94 5.13 10.64
C GLN A 37 -24.74 3.83 10.63
N ALA A 38 -26.04 3.93 10.32
CA ALA A 38 -26.90 2.77 10.08
C ALA A 38 -26.92 2.48 8.59
N GLU A 39 -26.61 1.26 8.19
CA GLU A 39 -26.55 0.83 6.79
C GLU A 39 -27.40 -0.42 6.56
N ALA A 40 -28.12 -0.47 5.43
CA ALA A 40 -28.81 -1.66 4.97
C ALA A 40 -28.20 -2.12 3.65
N THR A 41 -27.98 -3.43 3.52
CA THR A 41 -27.44 -4.05 2.30
C THR A 41 -28.16 -5.36 1.97
N VAL A 42 -28.18 -5.74 0.70
CA VAL A 42 -28.74 -6.99 0.20
C VAL A 42 -27.72 -7.78 -0.59
N SER A 43 -27.81 -9.11 -0.49
CA SER A 43 -27.00 -10.04 -1.29
C SER A 43 -27.33 -9.98 -2.79
N LYS A 44 -28.57 -9.62 -3.14
CA LYS A 44 -29.07 -9.48 -4.53
C LYS A 44 -30.07 -8.33 -4.61
N ASN A 45 -29.94 -7.50 -5.62
CA ASN A 45 -30.85 -6.38 -5.90
C ASN A 45 -31.81 -6.65 -7.08
N VAL A 46 -31.65 -7.79 -7.75
CA VAL A 46 -32.63 -8.35 -8.70
C VAL A 46 -32.85 -9.81 -8.34
N VAL A 47 -34.10 -10.20 -8.18
CA VAL A 47 -34.50 -11.52 -7.70
C VAL A 47 -35.74 -12.01 -8.44
N ALA A 48 -35.94 -13.31 -8.54
CA ALA A 48 -37.24 -13.83 -8.93
C ALA A 48 -38.25 -13.71 -7.78
N VAL A 49 -39.54 -13.62 -8.10
CA VAL A 49 -40.60 -13.77 -7.09
C VAL A 49 -40.40 -15.06 -6.27
N ASN A 50 -40.62 -14.98 -4.96
CA ASN A 50 -40.38 -16.06 -3.98
C ASN A 50 -38.92 -16.55 -3.87
N GLN A 51 -37.96 -15.94 -4.57
CA GLN A 51 -36.55 -16.28 -4.39
C GLN A 51 -36.05 -15.70 -3.07
N VAL A 52 -35.46 -16.55 -2.24
CA VAL A 52 -34.84 -16.13 -0.98
C VAL A 52 -33.49 -15.46 -1.24
N PHE A 53 -33.26 -14.34 -0.57
CA PHE A 53 -32.00 -13.61 -0.53
C PHE A 53 -31.79 -12.98 0.85
N GLN A 54 -30.55 -12.63 1.17
CA GLN A 54 -30.18 -12.07 2.46
C GLN A 54 -30.24 -10.53 2.46
N LEU A 55 -30.88 -9.97 3.48
CA LEU A 55 -30.82 -8.57 3.91
C LEU A 55 -29.92 -8.50 5.15
N SER A 56 -28.98 -7.54 5.15
CA SER A 56 -28.12 -7.24 6.27
C SER A 56 -28.29 -5.78 6.68
N VAL A 57 -28.65 -5.55 7.93
CA VAL A 57 -28.78 -4.22 8.53
C VAL A 57 -27.69 -4.09 9.59
N SER A 58 -26.90 -3.02 9.57
CA SER A 58 -25.76 -2.85 10.48
C SER A 58 -25.70 -1.43 11.06
N VAL A 59 -25.16 -1.33 12.27
CA VAL A 59 -24.87 -0.06 12.93
C VAL A 59 -23.53 -0.13 13.66
N ASP A 60 -22.75 0.94 13.60
CA ASP A 60 -21.41 1.04 14.21
C ASP A 60 -21.45 1.34 15.72
N THR A 61 -22.34 0.66 16.43
CA THR A 61 -22.38 0.66 17.89
C THR A 61 -22.93 -0.65 18.43
N ALA A 62 -22.60 -0.97 19.68
CA ALA A 62 -23.20 -2.08 20.38
C ALA A 62 -24.56 -1.64 20.94
N ILE A 63 -25.63 -2.23 20.43
CA ILE A 63 -27.01 -1.95 20.88
C ILE A 63 -27.81 -3.25 21.05
N ASN A 64 -28.99 -3.12 21.65
CA ASN A 64 -29.89 -4.24 21.89
C ASN A 64 -30.26 -4.96 20.56
N PRO A 65 -30.12 -6.30 20.47
CA PRO A 65 -30.59 -7.10 19.35
C PRO A 65 -32.06 -6.88 18.94
N ASP A 66 -32.94 -6.48 19.85
CA ASP A 66 -34.37 -6.26 19.56
C ASP A 66 -34.70 -4.82 19.15
N SER A 67 -33.68 -4.00 18.87
CA SER A 67 -33.83 -2.56 18.59
C SER A 67 -34.33 -2.21 17.19
N VAL A 68 -34.52 -3.19 16.31
CA VAL A 68 -34.93 -2.98 14.91
C VAL A 68 -36.24 -3.70 14.63
N ASP A 69 -37.26 -2.94 14.22
CA ASP A 69 -38.54 -3.49 13.81
C ASP A 69 -38.51 -3.88 12.32
N PHE A 70 -38.55 -5.18 12.05
CA PHE A 70 -38.60 -5.74 10.70
C PHE A 70 -40.02 -5.99 10.19
N SER A 71 -41.07 -5.74 10.99
CA SER A 71 -42.47 -5.93 10.58
C SER A 71 -42.86 -5.07 9.38
N VAL A 72 -42.18 -3.95 9.18
CA VAL A 72 -42.28 -3.05 8.01
C VAL A 72 -42.00 -3.74 6.67
N LEU A 73 -41.34 -4.90 6.66
CA LEU A 73 -41.11 -5.71 5.45
C LEU A 73 -42.36 -6.49 5.00
N SER A 74 -43.29 -6.76 5.91
CA SER A 74 -44.45 -7.64 5.68
C SER A 74 -45.30 -7.33 4.45
N PRO A 75 -45.52 -6.07 4.03
CA PRO A 75 -46.36 -5.78 2.87
C PRO A 75 -45.84 -6.42 1.57
N ASP A 76 -44.54 -6.30 1.31
CA ASP A 76 -43.93 -6.67 0.02
C ASP A 76 -43.02 -7.90 0.10
N PHE A 77 -42.58 -8.27 1.31
CA PHE A 77 -41.62 -9.35 1.53
C PHE A 77 -42.13 -10.37 2.56
N ALA A 78 -41.87 -11.65 2.30
CA ALA A 78 -41.83 -12.66 3.34
C ALA A 78 -40.42 -12.66 3.95
N TYR A 79 -40.29 -12.73 5.27
CA TYR A 79 -39.00 -12.67 5.94
C TYR A 79 -38.92 -13.69 7.09
N GLY A 80 -37.71 -14.20 7.33
CA GLY A 80 -37.41 -15.13 8.42
C GLY A 80 -36.99 -14.42 9.71
N GLN A 81 -36.55 -15.20 10.69
CA GLN A 81 -36.00 -14.66 11.94
C GLN A 81 -34.63 -13.98 11.70
N PRO A 82 -34.39 -12.79 12.27
CA PRO A 82 -33.09 -12.14 12.21
C PRO A 82 -32.04 -12.89 13.02
N SER A 83 -30.89 -13.16 12.41
CA SER A 83 -29.67 -13.54 13.11
C SER A 83 -28.89 -12.29 13.47
N VAL A 84 -28.52 -12.12 14.73
CA VAL A 84 -27.80 -10.92 15.21
C VAL A 84 -26.36 -11.28 15.57
N SER A 85 -25.41 -10.48 15.08
CA SER A 85 -23.99 -10.60 15.42
C SER A 85 -23.47 -9.27 15.94
N SER A 86 -22.75 -9.31 17.07
CA SER A 86 -22.01 -8.16 17.61
C SER A 86 -20.51 -8.39 17.46
N SER A 87 -19.79 -7.39 16.95
CA SER A 87 -18.35 -7.44 16.74
C SER A 87 -17.67 -6.24 17.40
N THR A 88 -16.53 -6.49 18.04
CA THR A 88 -15.67 -5.46 18.64
C THR A 88 -14.28 -5.58 18.01
N SER A 89 -13.81 -4.51 17.38
CA SER A 89 -12.50 -4.45 16.73
C SER A 89 -11.69 -3.29 17.28
N VAL A 90 -10.42 -3.54 17.59
CA VAL A 90 -9.47 -2.53 18.07
C VAL A 90 -8.38 -2.37 17.01
N ILE A 91 -8.40 -1.26 16.29
CA ILE A 91 -7.43 -0.94 15.23
C ILE A 91 -6.69 0.34 15.64
N ASN A 92 -5.35 0.28 15.72
CA ASN A 92 -4.50 1.41 16.13
C ASN A 92 -4.97 2.09 17.45
N GLY A 93 -5.42 1.30 18.43
CA GLY A 93 -5.91 1.79 19.72
C GLY A 93 -7.33 2.37 19.70
N THR A 94 -7.98 2.47 18.54
CA THR A 94 -9.40 2.89 18.44
C THR A 94 -10.30 1.67 18.55
N MET A 95 -11.11 1.62 19.60
CA MET A 95 -12.14 0.60 19.77
C MET A 95 -13.36 0.95 18.91
N SER A 96 -13.73 0.05 18.00
CA SER A 96 -14.96 0.10 17.21
C SER A 96 -15.85 -1.07 17.60
N ARG A 97 -17.16 -0.85 17.69
CA ARG A 97 -18.17 -1.89 17.93
C ARG A 97 -19.19 -1.83 16.81
N SER A 98 -19.70 -2.96 16.36
CA SER A 98 -20.78 -3.01 15.37
C SER A 98 -21.79 -4.09 15.72
N THR A 99 -23.06 -3.83 15.46
CA THR A 99 -24.16 -4.79 15.56
C THR A 99 -24.76 -4.99 14.17
N THR A 100 -24.91 -6.23 13.72
CA THR A 100 -25.47 -6.57 12.41
C THR A 100 -26.60 -7.59 12.53
N TRP A 101 -27.76 -7.27 11.96
CA TRP A 101 -28.88 -8.18 11.74
C TRP A 101 -28.81 -8.76 10.34
N THR A 102 -28.96 -10.06 10.23
CA THR A 102 -28.99 -10.80 8.96
C THR A 102 -30.31 -11.55 8.86
N ILE A 103 -31.07 -11.31 7.79
CA ILE A 103 -32.42 -11.87 7.59
C ILE A 103 -32.55 -12.43 6.19
N ALA A 104 -33.13 -13.62 6.08
CA ALA A 104 -33.58 -14.18 4.81
C ALA A 104 -34.94 -13.56 4.43
N ILE A 105 -35.02 -12.92 3.26
CA ILE A 105 -36.24 -12.29 2.74
C ILE A 105 -36.56 -12.81 1.32
N ALA A 106 -37.83 -12.77 0.93
CA ALA A 106 -38.30 -13.14 -0.40
C ALA A 106 -39.44 -12.21 -0.85
N ALA A 107 -39.35 -11.68 -2.07
CA ALA A 107 -40.35 -10.76 -2.61
C ALA A 107 -41.64 -11.49 -3.01
N LYS A 108 -42.79 -10.90 -2.65
CA LYS A 108 -44.13 -11.51 -2.85
C LYS A 108 -44.73 -11.30 -4.24
N LYS A 109 -44.35 -10.22 -4.94
CA LYS A 109 -44.94 -9.80 -6.22
C LYS A 109 -43.85 -9.44 -7.24
N VAL A 110 -44.14 -9.68 -8.51
CA VAL A 110 -43.30 -9.26 -9.65
C VAL A 110 -43.43 -7.73 -9.83
N GLY A 111 -42.34 -7.07 -10.23
CA GLY A 111 -42.28 -5.62 -10.40
C GLY A 111 -41.13 -5.00 -9.60
N THR A 112 -41.30 -3.76 -9.16
CA THR A 112 -40.34 -3.09 -8.28
C THR A 112 -40.84 -3.16 -6.84
N ALA A 113 -40.00 -3.64 -5.92
CA ALA A 113 -40.29 -3.69 -4.48
C ALA A 113 -39.28 -2.82 -3.72
N THR A 114 -39.71 -2.16 -2.66
CA THR A 114 -38.83 -1.29 -1.86
C THR A 114 -38.69 -1.86 -0.46
N ILE A 115 -37.45 -2.14 -0.05
CA ILE A 115 -37.11 -2.40 1.34
C ILE A 115 -37.11 -1.03 2.05
N PRO A 116 -38.00 -0.82 3.04
CA PRO A 116 -38.11 0.46 3.72
C PRO A 116 -36.85 0.75 4.56
N ALA A 117 -36.70 2.02 4.93
CA ALA A 117 -35.67 2.43 5.88
C ALA A 117 -35.97 1.88 7.28
N PHE A 118 -34.95 1.34 7.95
CA PHE A 118 -35.04 0.85 9.32
C PHE A 118 -34.50 1.89 10.29
N LYS A 119 -35.25 2.15 11.36
CA LYS A 119 -34.80 2.99 12.47
C LYS A 119 -34.02 2.14 13.47
N ILE A 120 -32.85 2.62 13.87
CA ILE A 120 -31.90 1.92 14.75
C ILE A 120 -31.39 2.93 15.77
N GLY A 121 -31.99 2.97 16.96
CA GLY A 121 -31.72 4.02 17.94
C GLY A 121 -32.05 5.41 17.37
N SER A 122 -31.05 6.30 17.30
CA SER A 122 -31.16 7.63 16.68
C SER A 122 -30.84 7.66 15.19
N SER A 123 -30.41 6.53 14.61
CA SER A 123 -29.98 6.43 13.21
C SER A 123 -31.04 5.76 12.34
N GLN A 124 -30.95 5.96 11.03
CA GLN A 124 -31.89 5.37 10.06
C GLN A 124 -31.13 4.92 8.80
N THR A 125 -31.47 3.73 8.28
CA THR A 125 -30.91 3.23 7.02
C THR A 125 -31.54 3.92 5.81
N THR A 126 -30.91 3.83 4.65
CA THR A 126 -31.54 4.23 3.39
C THR A 126 -32.46 3.13 2.85
N PRO A 127 -33.61 3.46 2.22
CA PRO A 127 -34.43 2.47 1.54
C PRO A 127 -33.69 1.83 0.36
N ILE A 128 -33.98 0.56 0.06
CA ILE A 128 -33.36 -0.19 -1.04
C ILE A 128 -34.43 -0.61 -2.05
N THR A 129 -34.27 -0.22 -3.31
CA THR A 129 -35.15 -0.66 -4.40
C THR A 129 -34.65 -1.98 -5.00
N ILE A 130 -35.55 -2.96 -5.14
CA ILE A 130 -35.30 -4.30 -5.67
C ILE A 130 -36.14 -4.51 -6.93
N THR A 131 -35.54 -5.08 -7.97
CA THR A 131 -36.27 -5.51 -9.17
C THR A 131 -36.66 -6.98 -9.03
N VAL A 132 -37.95 -7.28 -9.13
CA VAL A 132 -38.50 -8.62 -8.96
C VAL A 132 -39.01 -9.15 -10.30
N LEU A 133 -38.35 -10.20 -10.81
CA LEU A 133 -38.64 -10.81 -12.10
C LEU A 133 -39.62 -11.99 -11.96
N LYS A 134 -40.34 -12.29 -13.05
CA LYS A 134 -41.13 -13.52 -13.15
C LYS A 134 -40.17 -14.72 -13.24
N GLY A 135 -40.43 -15.80 -12.50
CA GLY A 135 -39.51 -16.95 -12.36
C GLY A 135 -39.05 -17.61 -13.66
N SER A 136 -39.80 -17.47 -14.75
CA SER A 136 -39.45 -17.99 -16.09
C SER A 136 -38.46 -17.12 -16.90
N GLN A 137 -38.14 -15.90 -16.46
CA GLN A 137 -37.17 -15.01 -17.14
C GLN A 137 -35.71 -15.20 -16.68
N LYS A 138 -35.46 -16.23 -15.88
CA LYS A 138 -34.13 -16.58 -15.32
C LYS A 138 -33.05 -16.75 -16.40
N ASN A 139 -33.42 -17.21 -17.60
CA ASN A 139 -32.48 -17.49 -18.68
C ASN A 139 -32.08 -16.24 -19.50
N ASN A 140 -32.91 -15.17 -19.50
CA ASN A 140 -32.61 -13.95 -20.26
C ASN A 140 -31.90 -12.87 -19.42
N ALA A 141 -32.12 -12.82 -18.10
CA ALA A 141 -31.45 -11.87 -17.21
C ALA A 141 -30.03 -12.29 -16.80
N ALA A 142 -29.65 -13.56 -17.01
CA ALA A 142 -28.31 -14.07 -16.74
C ALA A 142 -27.24 -13.52 -17.69
N ASN A 143 -27.62 -12.97 -18.85
CA ASN A 143 -26.69 -12.60 -19.91
C ASN A 143 -26.41 -11.10 -20.06
N THR A 144 -27.19 -10.18 -19.49
CA THR A 144 -27.09 -8.78 -19.96
C THR A 144 -26.45 -7.78 -19.00
N ASP A 145 -26.45 -7.94 -17.66
CA ASP A 145 -25.81 -6.92 -16.80
C ASP A 145 -25.50 -7.35 -15.35
N GLN A 146 -25.67 -8.63 -15.02
CA GLN A 146 -25.83 -9.07 -13.62
C GLN A 146 -24.73 -9.99 -13.10
N SER A 147 -23.51 -9.88 -13.64
CA SER A 147 -22.39 -10.51 -12.97
C SER A 147 -22.12 -9.79 -11.66
N ASN A 148 -22.06 -10.57 -10.57
CA ASN A 148 -21.57 -10.10 -9.27
C ASN A 148 -20.19 -9.44 -9.37
N VAL A 149 -19.49 -9.63 -10.49
CA VAL A 149 -18.30 -8.90 -10.87
C VAL A 149 -18.58 -7.99 -12.07
N ARG A 150 -18.29 -6.70 -11.98
CA ARG A 150 -18.38 -5.74 -13.09
C ARG A 150 -17.04 -5.04 -13.26
N MET A 151 -16.66 -4.75 -14.49
CA MET A 151 -15.46 -3.98 -14.80
C MET A 151 -15.81 -2.69 -15.53
N THR A 152 -15.09 -1.63 -15.23
CA THR A 152 -15.14 -0.37 -15.99
C THR A 152 -13.72 0.06 -16.28
N ALA A 153 -13.46 0.54 -17.50
CA ALA A 153 -12.19 1.12 -17.88
C ALA A 153 -12.38 2.53 -18.45
N GLU A 154 -11.49 3.42 -18.03
CA GLU A 154 -11.45 4.82 -18.43
C GLU A 154 -10.02 5.24 -18.78
N ILE A 155 -9.92 6.16 -19.74
CA ILE A 155 -8.69 6.82 -20.16
C ILE A 155 -8.94 8.32 -20.17
N ASP A 156 -7.89 9.12 -19.98
CA ASP A 156 -8.02 10.57 -19.89
C ASP A 156 -8.22 11.24 -21.26
N LYS A 157 -7.76 10.61 -22.34
CA LYS A 157 -7.95 11.07 -23.73
C LYS A 157 -7.75 9.97 -24.76
N ASN A 158 -8.37 10.11 -25.93
CA ASN A 158 -8.34 9.14 -27.02
C ASN A 158 -7.42 9.51 -28.20
N THR A 159 -6.82 10.71 -28.18
CA THR A 159 -5.91 11.18 -29.22
C THR A 159 -4.55 11.48 -28.60
N LEU A 160 -3.50 10.82 -29.08
CA LEU A 160 -2.13 10.90 -28.56
C LEU A 160 -1.16 11.28 -29.67
N TYR A 161 0.07 11.63 -29.29
CA TYR A 161 1.21 11.61 -30.20
C TYR A 161 2.08 10.38 -29.95
N VAL A 162 2.86 9.95 -30.95
CA VAL A 162 3.89 8.92 -30.76
C VAL A 162 4.83 9.34 -29.63
N GLY A 163 5.13 8.45 -28.69
CA GLY A 163 5.94 8.68 -27.49
C GLY A 163 5.17 9.23 -26.29
N GLU A 164 3.92 9.68 -26.49
CA GLU A 164 3.08 10.16 -25.40
C GLU A 164 2.51 8.99 -24.58
N SER A 165 2.32 9.21 -23.28
CA SER A 165 1.62 8.25 -22.43
C SER A 165 0.30 8.79 -21.88
N ILE A 166 -0.60 7.87 -21.54
CA ILE A 166 -1.85 8.13 -20.81
C ILE A 166 -2.05 7.16 -19.66
N ASN A 167 -2.87 7.58 -18.70
CA ASN A 167 -3.38 6.70 -17.68
C ASN A 167 -4.58 5.91 -18.20
N TYR A 168 -4.52 4.59 -18.05
CA TYR A 168 -5.66 3.70 -18.18
C TYR A 168 -6.01 3.17 -16.79
N ARG A 169 -7.21 3.51 -16.33
CA ARG A 169 -7.73 3.10 -15.03
C ARG A 169 -8.80 2.05 -15.20
N VAL A 170 -8.58 0.88 -14.61
CA VAL A 170 -9.58 -0.18 -14.51
C VAL A 170 -10.10 -0.26 -13.08
N LYS A 171 -11.43 -0.29 -12.95
CA LYS A 171 -12.13 -0.54 -11.69
C LYS A 171 -12.91 -1.85 -11.80
N ILE A 172 -12.69 -2.75 -10.85
CA ILE A 172 -13.39 -4.02 -10.73
C ILE A 172 -14.30 -3.92 -9.51
N PHE A 173 -15.60 -4.08 -9.71
CA PHE A 173 -16.62 -4.13 -8.67
C PHE A 173 -16.95 -5.60 -8.40
N ILE A 174 -16.61 -6.10 -7.21
CA ILE A 174 -16.77 -7.51 -6.82
C ILE A 174 -17.77 -7.58 -5.67
N GLY A 175 -18.97 -8.09 -5.93
CA GLY A 175 -20.08 -8.25 -4.98
C GLY A 175 -20.31 -9.70 -4.53
N GLU A 176 -19.36 -10.61 -4.79
CA GLU A 176 -19.37 -12.00 -4.31
C GLU A 176 -17.98 -12.43 -3.87
N GLN A 177 -17.87 -13.48 -3.06
CA GLN A 177 -16.58 -14.05 -2.69
C GLN A 177 -15.96 -14.77 -3.89
N LEU A 178 -14.71 -14.45 -4.19
CA LEU A 178 -13.94 -15.08 -5.26
C LEU A 178 -12.68 -15.76 -4.70
N SER A 179 -12.31 -16.88 -5.30
CA SER A 179 -10.99 -17.48 -5.19
C SER A 179 -10.24 -17.32 -6.52
N GLN A 180 -8.90 -17.40 -6.47
CA GLN A 180 -8.03 -17.36 -7.65
C GLN A 180 -8.26 -16.12 -8.56
N ALA A 181 -8.56 -14.97 -7.96
CA ALA A 181 -8.78 -13.73 -8.70
C ALA A 181 -7.47 -13.25 -9.33
N SER A 182 -7.49 -12.99 -10.63
CA SER A 182 -6.36 -12.43 -11.38
C SER A 182 -6.85 -11.39 -12.38
N LEU A 183 -6.05 -10.34 -12.55
CA LEU A 183 -6.29 -9.26 -13.52
C LEU A 183 -5.11 -9.19 -14.49
N SER A 184 -5.39 -9.36 -15.78
CA SER A 184 -4.44 -9.14 -16.86
C SER A 184 -4.40 -7.66 -17.27
N ALA A 185 -3.23 -7.22 -17.72
CA ALA A 185 -3.05 -5.86 -18.24
C ALA A 185 -3.82 -5.66 -19.56
N PRO A 186 -4.23 -4.43 -19.90
CA PRO A 186 -4.73 -4.15 -21.26
C PRO A 186 -3.62 -4.36 -22.29
N SER A 187 -3.98 -4.50 -23.57
CA SER A 187 -3.01 -4.69 -24.66
C SER A 187 -3.42 -3.96 -25.94
N GLY A 188 -2.49 -3.78 -26.87
CA GLY A 188 -2.74 -3.20 -28.20
C GLY A 188 -1.44 -3.09 -28.99
N ASP A 189 -1.48 -3.35 -30.30
CA ASP A 189 -0.28 -3.24 -31.14
C ASP A 189 0.22 -1.79 -31.15
N GLY A 190 1.51 -1.60 -30.86
CA GLY A 190 2.13 -0.28 -30.76
C GLY A 190 1.88 0.44 -29.44
N LEU A 191 1.43 -0.26 -28.39
CA LEU A 191 1.36 0.27 -27.02
C LEU A 191 2.33 -0.46 -26.10
N ALA A 192 3.15 0.29 -25.36
CA ALA A 192 3.82 -0.23 -24.17
C ALA A 192 2.90 -0.06 -22.96
N VAL A 193 2.83 -1.08 -22.12
CA VAL A 193 1.95 -1.11 -20.94
C VAL A 193 2.76 -1.37 -19.70
N SER A 194 2.66 -0.50 -18.71
CA SER A 194 3.28 -0.68 -17.39
C SER A 194 2.30 -0.34 -16.28
N GLN A 195 2.25 -1.15 -15.23
CA GLN A 195 1.42 -0.84 -14.05
C GLN A 195 2.01 0.35 -13.28
N VAL A 196 1.13 1.23 -12.79
CA VAL A 196 1.50 2.40 -11.99
C VAL A 196 1.01 2.22 -10.56
N GLY A 197 1.94 2.10 -9.62
CA GLY A 197 1.65 1.96 -8.21
C GLY A 197 1.01 0.63 -7.82
N GLN A 198 0.49 0.58 -6.59
CA GLN A 198 -0.24 -0.56 -6.05
C GLN A 198 -1.75 -0.41 -6.27
N ASP A 199 -2.48 -1.51 -6.14
CA ASP A 199 -3.93 -1.50 -6.25
C ASP A 199 -4.56 -0.74 -5.07
N ALA A 200 -5.50 0.14 -5.38
CA ALA A 200 -6.35 0.74 -4.36
C ALA A 200 -7.60 -0.14 -4.18
N GLN A 201 -7.96 -0.43 -2.94
CA GLN A 201 -9.12 -1.25 -2.62
C GLN A 201 -10.01 -0.54 -1.61
N ASN A 202 -11.32 -0.53 -1.86
CA ASN A 202 -12.31 0.00 -0.93
C ASN A 202 -13.64 -0.74 -1.06
N ASN A 203 -14.39 -0.80 0.04
CA ASN A 203 -15.76 -1.30 0.02
C ASN A 203 -16.72 -0.14 -0.21
N ILE A 204 -17.67 -0.30 -1.13
CA ILE A 204 -18.76 0.66 -1.36
C ILE A 204 -20.11 -0.05 -1.30
N VAL A 205 -21.17 0.69 -1.02
CA VAL A 205 -22.54 0.24 -1.20
C VAL A 205 -23.18 0.99 -2.37
N GLN A 206 -23.65 0.25 -3.37
CA GLN A 206 -24.29 0.78 -4.57
C GLN A 206 -25.61 0.04 -4.80
N ASN A 207 -26.72 0.76 -4.90
CA ASN A 207 -28.07 0.21 -5.04
C ASN A 207 -28.38 -0.86 -3.95
N GLY A 208 -28.03 -0.53 -2.71
CA GLY A 208 -28.20 -1.42 -1.55
C GLY A 208 -27.33 -2.67 -1.58
N ARG A 209 -26.35 -2.79 -2.48
CA ARG A 209 -25.44 -3.95 -2.51
C ARG A 209 -24.01 -3.54 -2.25
N ARG A 210 -23.31 -4.29 -1.39
CA ARG A 210 -21.89 -4.08 -1.09
C ARG A 210 -21.00 -4.66 -2.19
N TYR A 211 -20.00 -3.88 -2.59
CA TYR A 211 -18.96 -4.27 -3.55
C TYR A 211 -17.58 -3.96 -2.98
N LEU A 212 -16.66 -4.90 -3.11
CA LEU A 212 -15.23 -4.61 -3.09
C LEU A 212 -14.86 -3.99 -4.42
N VAL A 213 -14.35 -2.77 -4.42
CA VAL A 213 -13.85 -2.08 -5.61
C VAL A 213 -12.34 -2.11 -5.59
N ILE A 214 -11.77 -2.76 -6.61
CA ILE A 214 -10.33 -2.77 -6.86
C ILE A 214 -10.05 -1.82 -8.01
N THR A 215 -9.21 -0.81 -7.77
CA THR A 215 -8.76 0.14 -8.78
C THR A 215 -7.29 -0.11 -9.09
N ARG A 216 -6.98 -0.38 -10.36
CA ARG A 216 -5.62 -0.51 -10.87
C ARG A 216 -5.38 0.49 -11.99
N ASN A 217 -4.21 1.15 -11.95
CA ASN A 217 -3.79 2.11 -12.96
C ASN A 217 -2.65 1.53 -13.80
N TYR A 218 -2.70 1.77 -15.10
CA TYR A 218 -1.65 1.45 -16.06
C TYR A 218 -1.25 2.72 -16.81
N GLN A 219 0.04 2.84 -17.14
CA GLN A 219 0.54 3.82 -18.08
C GLN A 219 0.65 3.12 -19.44
N LEU A 220 -0.04 3.68 -20.44
CA LEU A 220 0.02 3.23 -21.83
C LEU A 220 0.84 4.24 -22.63
N THR A 221 1.95 3.83 -23.22
CA THR A 221 2.80 4.70 -24.06
C THR A 221 2.65 4.32 -25.53
N ALA A 222 2.30 5.28 -26.37
CA ALA A 222 2.15 5.06 -27.80
C ALA A 222 3.52 4.95 -28.50
N GLN A 223 3.79 3.86 -29.18
CA GLN A 223 5.06 3.60 -29.87
C GLN A 223 4.97 3.79 -31.40
N LYS A 224 3.76 3.69 -31.96
CA LYS A 224 3.52 3.77 -33.41
C LYS A 224 2.36 4.73 -33.70
N ALA A 225 2.43 5.44 -34.83
CA ALA A 225 1.34 6.29 -35.31
C ALA A 225 0.24 5.43 -35.97
N GLY A 226 -0.99 5.93 -35.98
CA GLY A 226 -2.15 5.27 -36.58
C GLY A 226 -3.31 5.09 -35.62
N ASN A 227 -4.34 4.37 -36.08
CA ASN A 227 -5.48 4.01 -35.23
C ASN A 227 -5.16 2.71 -34.52
N ILE A 228 -5.16 2.73 -33.18
CA ILE A 228 -4.84 1.58 -32.34
C ILE A 228 -6.07 1.26 -31.49
N VAL A 229 -6.38 -0.03 -31.33
CA VAL A 229 -7.41 -0.48 -30.39
C VAL A 229 -6.71 -0.94 -29.12
N ILE A 230 -7.09 -0.36 -27.97
CA ILE A 230 -6.78 -0.92 -26.66
C ILE A 230 -7.76 -2.06 -26.42
N HIS A 231 -7.26 -3.29 -26.38
CA HIS A 231 -7.98 -4.42 -25.83
C HIS A 231 -8.03 -4.30 -24.31
N GLY A 232 -9.25 -4.26 -23.77
CA GLY A 232 -9.49 -4.03 -22.35
C GLY A 232 -8.86 -5.11 -21.47
N SER A 233 -8.52 -4.74 -20.23
CA SER A 233 -8.06 -5.69 -19.19
C SER A 233 -9.04 -6.82 -18.98
N THR A 234 -8.53 -8.03 -18.74
CA THR A 234 -9.36 -9.21 -18.45
C THR A 234 -9.21 -9.63 -16.99
N PHE A 235 -10.34 -9.89 -16.34
CA PHE A 235 -10.41 -10.37 -14.97
C PHE A 235 -10.96 -11.79 -14.96
N SER A 236 -10.26 -12.68 -14.29
CA SER A 236 -10.67 -14.07 -14.09
C SER A 236 -10.64 -14.46 -12.62
N GLY A 237 -11.54 -15.36 -12.22
CA GLY A 237 -11.58 -15.94 -10.90
C GLY A 237 -12.65 -17.02 -10.79
N SER A 238 -12.84 -17.54 -9.59
CA SER A 238 -13.74 -18.65 -9.29
C SER A 238 -14.70 -18.27 -8.15
N ALA A 239 -16.00 -18.30 -8.41
CA ALA A 239 -17.03 -18.01 -7.40
C ALA A 239 -17.66 -19.30 -6.91
N VAL A 240 -17.83 -19.47 -5.59
CA VAL A 240 -18.56 -20.63 -5.02
C VAL A 240 -20.04 -20.27 -4.89
N ARG A 241 -20.92 -21.01 -5.57
CA ARG A 241 -22.38 -20.77 -5.56
C ARG A 241 -23.14 -22.01 -5.09
N GLY A 242 -24.24 -21.80 -4.37
CA GLY A 242 -25.17 -22.88 -3.99
C GLY A 242 -24.79 -23.67 -2.73
N ALA A 243 -23.90 -23.15 -1.88
CA ALA A 243 -23.61 -23.77 -0.58
C ALA A 243 -24.81 -23.56 0.38
N ASN A 244 -25.73 -24.52 0.39
CA ASN A 244 -26.89 -24.52 1.28
C ASN A 244 -26.74 -25.67 2.29
N GLY A 245 -25.99 -25.47 3.38
CA GLY A 245 -25.97 -26.30 4.61
C GLY A 245 -25.52 -27.77 4.53
N PHE A 246 -25.70 -28.45 3.39
CA PHE A 246 -25.53 -29.90 3.22
C PHE A 246 -24.96 -30.31 1.84
N SER A 247 -24.71 -29.37 0.91
CA SER A 247 -24.09 -29.65 -0.39
C SER A 247 -22.84 -28.82 -0.61
N SER A 248 -21.82 -29.45 -1.22
CA SER A 248 -20.60 -28.79 -1.68
C SER A 248 -20.98 -27.71 -2.69
N GLY A 249 -20.61 -26.45 -2.42
CA GLY A 249 -20.87 -25.35 -3.34
C GLY A 249 -20.23 -25.62 -4.71
N ILE A 250 -20.91 -25.23 -5.78
CA ILE A 250 -20.39 -25.34 -7.15
C ILE A 250 -19.46 -24.16 -7.41
N THR A 251 -18.21 -24.44 -7.77
CA THR A 251 -17.28 -23.42 -8.25
C THR A 251 -17.63 -23.06 -9.69
N VAL A 252 -18.01 -21.81 -9.93
CA VAL A 252 -18.34 -21.27 -11.25
C VAL A 252 -17.24 -20.28 -11.66
N PRO A 253 -16.60 -20.45 -12.83
CA PRO A 253 -15.63 -19.49 -13.31
C PRO A 253 -16.32 -18.15 -13.60
N VAL A 254 -15.64 -17.07 -13.22
CA VAL A 254 -16.04 -15.70 -13.51
C VAL A 254 -14.97 -15.09 -14.41
N ASN A 255 -15.34 -14.77 -15.64
CA ASN A 255 -14.47 -14.05 -16.57
C ASN A 255 -15.19 -12.77 -17.02
N LYS A 256 -14.50 -11.63 -16.91
CA LYS A 256 -15.00 -10.32 -17.30
C LYS A 256 -13.91 -9.57 -18.03
N ASN A 257 -14.31 -8.86 -19.09
CA ASN A 257 -13.42 -8.01 -19.85
C ASN A 257 -13.87 -6.56 -19.68
N ALA A 258 -12.90 -5.65 -19.55
CA ALA A 258 -13.16 -4.25 -19.80
C ALA A 258 -13.44 -4.04 -21.29
N ARG A 259 -14.17 -2.96 -21.62
CA ARG A 259 -14.44 -2.58 -23.00
C ARG A 259 -13.15 -2.23 -23.75
N ASP A 260 -13.15 -2.51 -25.04
CA ASP A 260 -12.12 -2.02 -25.96
C ASP A 260 -12.27 -0.52 -26.19
N ILE A 261 -11.15 0.18 -26.38
CA ILE A 261 -11.12 1.63 -26.56
C ILE A 261 -10.27 1.99 -27.78
N ASN A 262 -10.83 2.76 -28.71
CA ASN A 262 -10.12 3.24 -29.88
C ASN A 262 -9.25 4.45 -29.54
N LEU A 263 -7.99 4.40 -29.96
CA LEU A 263 -7.02 5.49 -29.89
C LEU A 263 -6.62 5.97 -31.29
N THR A 264 -6.42 7.27 -31.43
CA THR A 264 -5.80 7.89 -32.61
C THR A 264 -4.41 8.41 -32.24
N ILE A 265 -3.37 7.84 -32.82
CA ILE A 265 -1.99 8.25 -32.56
C ILE A 265 -1.45 9.07 -33.73
N LYS A 266 -1.16 10.34 -33.46
CA LYS A 266 -0.55 11.28 -34.41
C LYS A 266 0.96 11.06 -34.47
N PRO A 267 1.58 11.16 -35.66
CA PRO A 267 3.03 11.13 -35.79
C PRO A 267 3.66 12.38 -35.15
N LYS A 268 4.98 12.33 -34.95
CA LYS A 268 5.76 13.53 -34.65
C LYS A 268 5.58 14.57 -35.78
N PRO A 269 5.25 15.83 -35.48
CA PRO A 269 5.18 16.90 -36.47
C PRO A 269 6.50 17.04 -37.26
N ALA A 270 6.40 17.25 -38.57
CA ALA A 270 7.57 17.28 -39.46
C ALA A 270 8.47 18.50 -39.23
N ASP A 271 7.91 19.59 -38.72
CA ASP A 271 8.56 20.86 -38.41
C ASP A 271 9.25 20.87 -37.03
N TYR A 272 9.00 19.86 -36.18
CA TYR A 272 9.54 19.81 -34.82
C TYR A 272 11.07 19.77 -34.77
N LYS A 273 11.68 20.60 -33.93
CA LYS A 273 13.13 20.68 -33.74
C LYS A 273 13.55 20.36 -32.30
N GLY A 274 14.59 19.54 -32.16
CA GLY A 274 15.17 19.14 -30.87
C GLY A 274 14.69 17.77 -30.39
N LEU A 275 14.89 17.52 -29.09
CA LEU A 275 14.49 16.27 -28.45
C LEU A 275 12.97 16.13 -28.47
N TRP A 276 12.45 15.02 -28.98
CA TRP A 276 11.02 14.77 -29.01
C TRP A 276 10.50 14.37 -27.63
N LEU A 277 9.74 15.27 -27.01
CA LEU A 277 9.19 15.09 -25.66
C LEU A 277 7.71 15.52 -25.64
N PRO A 278 6.78 14.63 -26.04
CA PRO A 278 5.35 14.91 -25.99
C PRO A 278 4.82 14.73 -24.57
N THR A 279 4.31 15.81 -23.98
CA THR A 279 3.76 15.80 -22.62
C THR A 279 2.69 16.88 -22.48
N PRO A 280 1.69 16.72 -21.60
CA PRO A 280 0.72 17.78 -21.33
C PRO A 280 1.29 18.93 -20.49
N ASP A 281 2.34 18.69 -19.69
CA ASP A 281 2.95 19.71 -18.83
C ASP A 281 4.42 19.39 -18.52
N LEU A 282 5.28 20.42 -18.64
CA LEU A 282 6.70 20.36 -18.30
C LEU A 282 7.11 21.59 -17.52
N GLN A 283 7.60 21.36 -16.29
CA GLN A 283 8.05 22.40 -15.39
C GLN A 283 9.55 22.27 -15.19
N LEU A 284 10.25 23.39 -15.42
CA LEU A 284 11.69 23.49 -15.19
C LEU A 284 11.93 24.61 -14.19
N GLN A 285 12.54 24.26 -13.06
CA GLN A 285 12.77 25.16 -11.94
C GLN A 285 14.22 25.06 -11.50
N GLN A 286 14.74 26.13 -10.90
CA GLN A 286 16.05 26.11 -10.27
C GLN A 286 16.06 26.89 -8.97
N THR A 287 16.93 26.47 -8.06
CA THR A 287 17.30 27.23 -6.87
C THR A 287 18.81 27.31 -6.75
N TRP A 288 19.28 28.38 -6.12
CA TRP A 288 20.69 28.64 -5.88
C TRP A 288 20.94 28.79 -4.39
N GLN A 289 22.08 28.31 -3.91
CA GLN A 289 22.56 28.57 -2.57
C GLN A 289 24.01 29.09 -2.65
N PRO A 290 24.31 30.31 -2.15
CA PRO A 290 23.40 31.25 -1.47
C PRO A 290 22.26 31.77 -2.37
N GLN A 291 21.18 32.25 -1.75
CA GLN A 291 20.00 32.73 -2.49
C GLN A 291 20.35 33.93 -3.38
N VAL A 292 19.81 33.95 -4.59
CA VAL A 292 20.08 35.00 -5.57
C VAL A 292 19.30 36.27 -5.22
N SER A 293 19.94 37.42 -5.34
CA SER A 293 19.26 38.71 -5.30
C SER A 293 18.40 38.93 -6.55
N ASN A 294 17.48 39.91 -6.52
CA ASN A 294 16.52 40.19 -7.61
C ASN A 294 17.16 40.46 -8.98
N GLN A 295 18.47 40.77 -9.03
CA GLN A 295 19.22 41.08 -10.26
C GLN A 295 19.84 39.87 -10.95
N ASN A 296 19.59 38.64 -10.47
CA ASN A 296 20.14 37.42 -11.06
C ASN A 296 21.69 37.41 -11.10
N GLU A 297 22.28 37.97 -10.04
CA GLU A 297 23.72 38.09 -9.80
C GLU A 297 24.04 37.65 -8.36
N ILE A 298 25.20 37.02 -8.17
CA ILE A 298 25.74 36.69 -6.85
C ILE A 298 27.20 37.17 -6.76
N THR A 299 27.52 37.89 -5.69
CA THR A 299 28.91 38.20 -5.32
C THR A 299 29.46 37.07 -4.46
N THR A 300 30.63 36.54 -4.82
CA THR A 300 31.29 35.44 -4.11
C THR A 300 32.81 35.60 -4.17
N LYS A 301 33.56 34.78 -3.44
CA LYS A 301 35.03 34.74 -3.51
C LYS A 301 35.53 33.57 -4.36
N VAL A 302 36.76 33.69 -4.87
CA VAL A 302 37.46 32.55 -5.48
C VAL A 302 37.52 31.37 -4.49
N GLY A 303 37.13 30.18 -4.93
CA GLY A 303 37.11 28.97 -4.11
C GLY A 303 35.82 28.77 -3.29
N GLU A 304 34.95 29.77 -3.18
CA GLU A 304 33.69 29.66 -2.44
C GLU A 304 32.63 28.91 -3.27
N PRO A 305 32.05 27.81 -2.75
CA PRO A 305 31.14 26.97 -3.52
C PRO A 305 29.73 27.56 -3.61
N ILE A 306 29.15 27.49 -4.81
CA ILE A 306 27.75 27.81 -5.09
C ILE A 306 27.03 26.52 -5.48
N THR A 307 25.90 26.25 -4.84
CA THR A 307 25.07 25.08 -5.18
C THR A 307 23.93 25.51 -6.11
N ARG A 308 23.79 24.82 -7.24
CA ARG A 308 22.64 24.90 -8.13
C ARG A 308 21.81 23.63 -7.99
N THR A 309 20.52 23.75 -7.73
CA THR A 309 19.58 22.63 -7.76
C THR A 309 18.59 22.85 -8.89
N ILE A 310 18.59 21.97 -9.87
CA ILE A 310 17.68 21.98 -11.02
C ILE A 310 16.60 20.92 -10.78
N THR A 311 15.34 21.32 -10.86
CA THR A 311 14.18 20.43 -10.74
C THR A 311 13.43 20.40 -12.06
N LEU A 312 13.41 19.24 -12.71
CA LEU A 312 12.63 18.99 -13.92
C LEU A 312 11.45 18.08 -13.57
N ARG A 313 10.23 18.56 -13.80
CA ARG A 313 8.98 17.79 -13.62
C ARG A 313 8.33 17.61 -14.98
N ILE A 314 8.09 16.36 -15.39
CA ILE A 314 7.43 16.04 -16.66
C ILE A 314 6.20 15.18 -16.37
N LYS A 315 5.04 15.60 -16.85
CA LYS A 315 3.78 14.89 -16.63
C LYS A 315 3.62 13.72 -17.59
N ASP A 316 3.12 12.58 -17.09
CA ASP A 316 2.78 11.38 -17.87
C ASP A 316 3.93 10.82 -18.72
N VAL A 317 5.17 10.95 -18.24
CA VAL A 317 6.37 10.41 -18.87
C VAL A 317 7.05 9.45 -17.90
N ALA A 318 7.45 8.27 -18.38
CA ALA A 318 8.20 7.30 -17.58
C ALA A 318 9.59 7.86 -17.24
N GLN A 319 10.14 7.53 -16.06
CA GLN A 319 11.48 7.97 -15.64
C GLN A 319 12.56 7.63 -16.68
N SER A 320 12.47 6.46 -17.32
CA SER A 320 13.41 6.01 -18.36
C SER A 320 13.45 6.92 -19.60
N ASN A 321 12.40 7.71 -19.82
CA ASN A 321 12.26 8.60 -20.98
C ASN A 321 12.58 10.06 -20.62
N MET A 322 13.02 10.35 -19.39
CA MET A 322 13.46 11.70 -19.03
C MET A 322 14.76 12.07 -19.75
N PRO A 323 14.93 13.34 -20.16
CA PRO A 323 16.13 13.79 -20.83
C PRO A 323 17.35 13.80 -19.89
N ASN A 324 18.51 13.46 -20.42
CA ASN A 324 19.78 13.72 -19.74
C ASN A 324 20.11 15.21 -19.82
N ILE A 325 20.27 15.87 -18.67
CA ILE A 325 20.70 17.28 -18.61
C ILE A 325 22.22 17.32 -18.54
N ASN A 326 22.84 17.85 -19.60
CA ASN A 326 24.27 18.14 -19.66
C ASN A 326 24.44 19.63 -19.96
N LEU A 327 25.18 20.34 -19.11
CA LEU A 327 25.42 21.78 -19.21
C LEU A 327 26.92 22.04 -19.39
N THR A 328 27.25 22.93 -20.33
CA THR A 328 28.63 23.36 -20.57
C THR A 328 28.90 24.63 -19.77
N TYR A 329 29.89 24.56 -18.89
CA TYR A 329 30.35 25.67 -18.05
C TYR A 329 31.69 26.22 -18.56
N PRO A 330 32.01 27.50 -18.32
CA PRO A 330 33.31 28.05 -18.68
C PRO A 330 34.44 27.45 -17.84
N ASP A 331 35.66 27.45 -18.37
CA ASP A 331 36.86 26.95 -17.67
C ASP A 331 37.24 27.79 -16.44
N THR A 332 36.57 28.91 -16.19
CA THR A 332 36.76 29.71 -14.98
C THR A 332 36.09 29.11 -13.74
N VAL A 333 35.31 28.04 -13.88
CA VAL A 333 34.67 27.30 -12.77
C VAL A 333 34.99 25.82 -12.81
N ARG A 334 34.96 25.17 -11.64
CA ARG A 334 34.98 23.71 -11.51
C ARG A 334 33.62 23.22 -11.04
N ILE A 335 33.08 22.22 -11.71
CA ILE A 335 31.73 21.69 -11.44
C ILE A 335 31.83 20.27 -10.88
N TYR A 336 31.06 20.00 -9.83
CA TYR A 336 30.83 18.66 -9.30
C TYR A 336 29.33 18.37 -9.39
N ASN A 337 28.96 17.38 -10.20
CA ASN A 337 27.57 16.94 -10.35
C ASN A 337 27.29 15.78 -9.39
N GLU A 338 26.19 15.89 -8.64
CA GLU A 338 25.62 14.75 -7.92
C GLU A 338 24.81 13.88 -8.90
N LYS A 339 24.59 12.61 -8.55
CA LYS A 339 23.72 11.73 -9.34
C LYS A 339 22.29 12.28 -9.30
N PRO A 340 21.56 12.34 -10.43
CA PRO A 340 20.17 12.77 -10.42
C PRO A 340 19.32 11.87 -9.52
N GLU A 341 18.49 12.49 -8.69
CA GLU A 341 17.48 11.80 -7.90
C GLU A 341 16.14 11.82 -8.64
N TYR A 342 15.44 10.68 -8.62
CA TYR A 342 14.16 10.54 -9.29
C TYR A 342 13.06 10.14 -8.32
N ARG A 343 11.87 10.71 -8.53
CA ARG A 343 10.66 10.30 -7.82
C ARG A 343 9.43 10.50 -8.69
N THR A 344 8.33 9.86 -8.31
CA THR A 344 7.02 10.08 -8.92
C THR A 344 6.14 10.85 -7.94
N GLU A 345 5.47 11.90 -8.40
CA GLU A 345 4.60 12.74 -7.59
C GLU A 345 3.40 13.23 -8.42
N ASN A 346 2.17 12.86 -8.06
CA ASN A 346 0.94 13.32 -8.73
C ASN A 346 0.94 13.16 -10.28
N GLY A 347 1.49 12.05 -10.77
CA GLY A 347 1.62 11.77 -12.21
C GLY A 347 2.78 12.50 -12.90
N TYR A 348 3.64 13.20 -12.14
CA TYR A 348 4.90 13.74 -12.64
C TYR A 348 6.03 12.78 -12.35
N SER A 349 6.88 12.55 -13.33
CA SER A 349 8.25 12.12 -13.11
C SER A 349 9.09 13.35 -12.79
N VAL A 350 9.71 13.34 -11.61
CA VAL A 350 10.50 14.45 -11.09
C VAL A 350 11.95 14.02 -11.04
N MET A 351 12.82 14.82 -11.66
CA MET A 351 14.27 14.70 -11.59
C MET A 351 14.85 15.90 -10.85
N ILE A 352 15.69 15.64 -9.86
CA ILE A 352 16.43 16.66 -9.11
C ILE A 352 17.92 16.45 -9.41
N LEU A 353 18.54 17.46 -10.02
CA LEU A 353 19.98 17.49 -10.33
C LEU A 353 20.65 18.59 -9.50
N LYS A 354 21.58 18.19 -8.64
CA LYS A 354 22.36 19.10 -7.81
C LYS A 354 23.79 19.23 -8.32
N GLN A 355 24.27 20.47 -8.42
CA GLN A 355 25.59 20.81 -8.93
C GLN A 355 26.29 21.76 -7.96
N VAL A 356 27.52 21.44 -7.59
CA VAL A 356 28.38 22.33 -6.79
C VAL A 356 29.38 22.99 -7.74
N ILE A 357 29.39 24.32 -7.74
CA ILE A 357 30.13 25.17 -8.67
C ILE A 357 31.16 25.95 -7.87
N ILE A 358 32.43 25.83 -8.22
CA ILE A 358 33.54 26.50 -7.53
C ILE A 358 34.26 27.44 -8.49
N PRO A 359 34.17 28.77 -8.31
CA PRO A 359 34.93 29.74 -9.09
C PRO A 359 36.44 29.60 -8.87
N ARG A 360 37.22 29.65 -9.95
CA ARG A 360 38.69 29.51 -9.93
C ARG A 360 39.43 30.82 -10.13
N GLN A 361 38.78 31.85 -10.65
CA GLN A 361 39.38 33.13 -11.00
C GLN A 361 38.45 34.28 -10.62
N ALA A 362 39.05 35.41 -10.25
CA ALA A 362 38.31 36.64 -9.99
C ALA A 362 37.81 37.26 -11.30
N GLY A 363 36.73 38.02 -11.21
CA GLY A 363 36.05 38.66 -12.34
C GLY A 363 34.62 38.18 -12.52
N ASN A 364 34.00 38.62 -13.63
CA ASN A 364 32.62 38.25 -13.94
C ASN A 364 32.56 36.90 -14.65
N VAL A 365 31.84 35.95 -14.07
CA VAL A 365 31.65 34.61 -14.64
C VAL A 365 30.17 34.37 -14.95
N ALA A 366 29.85 34.09 -16.21
CA ALA A 366 28.50 33.73 -16.62
C ALA A 366 28.27 32.22 -16.52
N LEU A 367 27.29 31.82 -15.70
CA LEU A 367 26.81 30.44 -15.62
C LEU A 367 25.68 30.22 -16.65
N PRO A 368 25.65 29.06 -17.34
CA PRO A 368 24.76 28.82 -18.47
C PRO A 368 23.28 28.74 -18.08
N PRO A 369 22.36 29.27 -18.91
CA PRO A 369 20.94 28.95 -18.83
C PRO A 369 20.69 27.49 -19.21
N LEU A 370 19.47 27.01 -18.96
CA LEU A 370 18.99 25.73 -19.49
C LEU A 370 17.62 25.94 -20.08
N ALA A 371 17.44 25.53 -21.34
CA ALA A 371 16.17 25.53 -22.01
C ALA A 371 15.87 24.15 -22.60
N ILE A 372 14.64 23.67 -22.43
CA ILE A 372 14.17 22.39 -22.94
C ILE A 372 12.99 22.65 -23.86
N ASN A 373 13.14 22.24 -25.13
CA ASN A 373 12.04 22.21 -26.07
C ASN A 373 11.21 20.94 -25.85
N TRP A 374 9.89 21.09 -25.87
CA TRP A 374 8.94 19.98 -25.70
C TRP A 374 7.68 20.24 -26.52
N TRP A 375 6.92 19.18 -26.79
CA TRP A 375 5.65 19.29 -27.49
C TRP A 375 4.51 19.24 -26.49
N ASN A 376 3.78 20.35 -26.35
CA ASN A 376 2.61 20.38 -25.50
C ASN A 376 1.45 19.68 -26.19
N THR A 377 1.05 18.54 -25.64
CA THR A 377 0.02 17.67 -26.23
C THR A 377 -1.40 18.16 -25.96
N THR A 378 -1.58 19.09 -25.03
CA THR A 378 -2.85 19.78 -24.74
C THR A 378 -3.10 20.91 -25.75
N THR A 379 -2.06 21.71 -26.07
CA THR A 379 -2.17 22.84 -27.00
C THR A 379 -1.76 22.50 -28.43
N ALA A 380 -1.21 21.30 -28.64
CA ALA A 380 -0.68 20.81 -29.91
C ALA A 380 0.35 21.77 -30.54
N LYS A 381 1.27 22.29 -29.73
CA LYS A 381 2.32 23.23 -30.14
C LYS A 381 3.65 22.92 -29.47
N GLN A 382 4.73 23.25 -30.15
CA GLN A 382 6.06 23.25 -29.54
C GLN A 382 6.13 24.38 -28.50
N GLN A 383 6.63 24.05 -27.32
CA GLN A 383 6.90 24.98 -26.24
C GLN A 383 8.35 24.84 -25.76
N GLN A 384 8.83 25.85 -25.04
CA GLN A 384 10.16 25.87 -24.44
C GLN A 384 10.02 26.25 -22.97
N SER A 385 10.56 25.44 -22.08
CA SER A 385 10.68 25.77 -20.66
C SER A 385 12.14 26.14 -20.40
N GLU A 386 12.36 27.31 -19.81
CA GLU A 386 13.70 27.87 -19.62
C GLU A 386 13.91 28.32 -18.17
N ILE A 387 15.12 28.04 -17.67
CA ILE A 387 15.68 28.66 -16.48
C ILE A 387 16.90 29.50 -16.88
N LYS A 388 16.95 30.73 -16.38
CA LYS A 388 18.02 31.67 -16.73
C LYS A 388 19.37 31.21 -16.18
N GLY A 389 20.44 31.66 -16.83
CA GLY A 389 21.79 31.57 -16.29
C GLY A 389 21.96 32.43 -15.05
N LEU A 390 23.17 32.49 -14.48
CA LEU A 390 23.47 33.34 -13.33
C LEU A 390 24.83 34.02 -13.55
N THR A 391 24.93 35.32 -13.28
CA THR A 391 26.23 36.00 -13.31
C THR A 391 26.85 35.98 -11.92
N LEU A 392 28.11 35.57 -11.83
CA LEU A 392 28.90 35.63 -10.61
C LEU A 392 29.86 36.81 -10.69
N ASN A 393 29.85 37.66 -9.67
CA ASN A 393 30.89 38.66 -9.45
C ASN A 393 31.90 38.08 -8.45
N VAL A 394 32.98 37.52 -8.98
CA VAL A 394 33.96 36.79 -8.19
C VAL A 394 35.06 37.75 -7.73
N THR A 395 35.10 38.00 -6.43
CA THR A 395 36.15 38.83 -5.82
C THR A 395 37.39 37.99 -5.52
N ALA A 396 38.56 38.59 -5.66
CA ALA A 396 39.81 37.95 -5.26
C ALA A 396 39.82 37.75 -3.74
N ASP A 397 40.24 36.58 -3.29
CA ASP A 397 40.50 36.34 -1.87
C ASP A 397 41.99 36.63 -1.59
N PRO A 398 42.34 37.67 -0.82
CA PRO A 398 43.74 38.01 -0.52
C PRO A 398 44.44 36.98 0.39
N THR A 399 43.71 36.00 0.93
CA THR A 399 44.24 34.86 1.70
C THR A 399 44.24 33.54 0.94
N ALA A 400 43.68 33.50 -0.28
CA ALA A 400 43.81 32.33 -1.14
C ALA A 400 45.23 32.29 -1.71
N ASN A 401 46.05 31.38 -1.17
CA ASN A 401 47.37 31.06 -1.73
C ASN A 401 47.29 30.96 -3.25
N SER A 402 48.07 31.82 -3.91
CA SER A 402 48.27 31.97 -5.34
C SER A 402 48.77 30.66 -5.99
N HIS A 403 47.89 29.68 -6.18
CA HIS A 403 48.21 28.42 -6.87
C HIS A 403 47.54 28.28 -8.24
N PHE A 404 46.85 29.32 -8.72
CA PHE A 404 46.26 29.34 -10.06
C PHE A 404 46.64 30.61 -10.84
N ALA A 405 47.93 30.91 -10.91
CA ALA A 405 48.49 31.75 -11.98
C ALA A 405 49.02 30.81 -13.09
N PRO A 406 48.89 31.15 -14.39
CA PRO A 406 49.52 30.35 -15.45
C PRO A 406 51.04 30.39 -15.25
N ALA A 407 51.67 29.23 -15.20
CA ALA A 407 53.12 29.14 -15.09
C ALA A 407 53.77 29.82 -16.30
N ALA A 408 54.52 30.90 -16.07
CA ALA A 408 55.42 31.45 -17.06
C ALA A 408 56.54 30.43 -17.31
N THR A 409 56.79 30.16 -18.59
CA THR A 409 57.82 29.24 -19.07
C THR A 409 59.19 29.72 -18.62
N ALA A 410 59.82 28.99 -17.70
CA ALA A 410 61.24 29.14 -17.38
C ALA A 410 61.93 27.78 -17.46
N THR A 411 62.92 27.72 -18.35
CA THR A 411 63.88 26.63 -18.57
C THR A 411 64.62 26.24 -17.29
N PRO A 412 65.05 24.97 -17.15
CA PRO A 412 65.62 24.45 -15.92
C PRO A 412 67.11 24.77 -15.80
N PRO A 413 67.62 24.90 -14.56
CA PRO A 413 68.95 24.43 -14.24
C PRO A 413 68.87 23.24 -13.29
N THR A 414 69.46 22.16 -13.77
CA THR A 414 69.90 20.98 -13.04
C THR A 414 70.82 21.40 -11.89
N THR A 415 70.53 20.97 -10.66
CA THR A 415 71.54 20.33 -9.79
C THR A 415 70.87 19.70 -8.58
N THR A 416 71.18 18.43 -8.44
CA THR A 416 70.79 17.50 -7.40
C THR A 416 71.42 17.90 -6.06
N ALA A 417 70.61 18.00 -5.01
CA ALA A 417 71.05 17.78 -3.64
C ALA A 417 70.02 16.85 -2.97
N THR A 418 70.34 15.56 -2.98
CA THR A 418 69.58 14.52 -2.29
C THR A 418 69.85 14.64 -0.79
N GLN A 419 68.88 15.11 0.00
CA GLN A 419 68.84 14.83 1.42
C GLN A 419 67.72 13.83 1.72
N PRO A 420 68.00 12.73 2.44
CA PRO A 420 66.99 11.73 2.75
C PRO A 420 66.01 12.28 3.79
N ILE A 421 64.73 12.39 3.41
CA ILE A 421 63.65 12.65 4.34
C ILE A 421 63.49 11.38 5.21
N LYS A 422 63.97 11.43 6.46
CA LYS A 422 63.55 10.48 7.50
C LYS A 422 62.09 10.77 7.85
N THR A 423 61.16 10.09 7.19
CA THR A 423 59.78 10.00 7.66
C THR A 423 59.74 9.14 8.92
N LEU A 424 59.68 9.78 10.09
CA LEU A 424 59.25 9.16 11.34
C LEU A 424 57.78 8.78 11.19
N VAL A 425 57.52 7.57 10.70
CA VAL A 425 56.21 6.94 10.83
C VAL A 425 56.11 6.50 12.28
N SER A 426 55.48 7.30 13.14
CA SER A 426 55.02 6.79 14.42
C SER A 426 53.90 5.79 14.12
N VAL A 427 54.28 4.51 14.14
CA VAL A 427 53.35 3.38 14.08
C VAL A 427 52.59 3.39 15.40
N GLY A 428 51.56 4.25 15.48
CA GLY A 428 50.59 4.24 16.58
C GLY A 428 49.84 2.91 16.64
N ILE A 429 49.00 2.71 17.64
CA ILE A 429 48.32 1.43 17.95
C ILE A 429 47.37 0.95 16.84
N TRP A 430 47.10 1.78 15.82
CA TRP A 430 46.12 1.55 14.76
C TRP A 430 46.37 0.33 13.82
N PRO A 431 47.60 -0.02 13.43
CA PRO A 431 47.87 -1.24 12.65
C PRO A 431 47.60 -2.51 13.46
N TRP A 432 47.77 -2.46 14.79
CA TRP A 432 47.50 -3.59 15.66
C TRP A 432 46.01 -3.78 15.90
N THR A 433 45.24 -2.70 16.05
CA THR A 433 43.77 -2.81 16.16
C THR A 433 43.13 -3.27 14.86
N THR A 434 43.61 -2.81 13.70
CA THR A 434 43.14 -3.29 12.39
C THR A 434 43.51 -4.74 12.13
N LEU A 435 44.69 -5.19 12.57
CA LEU A 435 45.11 -6.58 12.47
C LEU A 435 44.27 -7.51 13.37
N VAL A 436 43.97 -7.11 14.61
CA VAL A 436 43.08 -7.86 15.50
C VAL A 436 41.66 -7.95 14.92
N PHE A 437 41.15 -6.86 14.35
CA PHE A 437 39.84 -6.84 13.72
C PHE A 437 39.80 -7.75 12.48
N ALA A 438 40.84 -7.71 11.65
CA ALA A 438 40.96 -8.58 10.48
C ALA A 438 41.02 -10.07 10.88
N ILE A 439 41.73 -10.42 11.96
CA ILE A 439 41.78 -11.80 12.48
C ILE A 439 40.40 -12.23 12.99
N LEU A 440 39.69 -11.39 13.75
CA LEU A 440 38.33 -11.69 14.21
C LEU A 440 37.36 -11.88 13.04
N TRP A 441 37.50 -11.08 11.98
CA TRP A 441 36.73 -11.22 10.75
C TRP A 441 37.02 -12.54 10.02
N LEU A 442 38.29 -12.95 10.00
CA LEU A 442 38.70 -14.21 9.38
C LEU A 442 38.21 -15.42 10.18
N ILE A 443 38.28 -15.35 11.52
CA ILE A 443 37.73 -16.39 12.42
C ILE A 443 36.22 -16.50 12.24
N THR A 444 35.49 -15.39 12.20
CA THR A 444 34.04 -15.42 11.96
C THR A 444 33.69 -15.98 10.59
N LEU A 445 34.44 -15.64 9.55
CA LEU A 445 34.26 -16.21 8.21
C LEU A 445 34.52 -17.73 8.19
N VAL A 446 35.59 -18.19 8.85
CA VAL A 446 35.91 -19.63 8.98
C VAL A 446 34.83 -20.36 9.78
N LEU A 447 34.31 -19.78 10.87
CA LEU A 447 33.21 -20.35 11.64
C LEU A 447 31.92 -20.42 10.81
N LEU A 448 31.64 -19.43 9.98
CA LEU A 448 30.45 -19.38 9.12
C LEU A 448 30.54 -20.41 7.98
N VAL A 449 31.74 -20.59 7.41
CA VAL A 449 31.99 -21.64 6.40
C VAL A 449 31.93 -23.04 7.02
N LYS A 450 32.50 -23.25 8.22
CA LYS A 450 32.36 -24.53 8.95
C LYS A 450 30.90 -24.82 9.34
N LYS A 451 30.10 -23.79 9.66
CA LYS A 451 28.66 -23.94 9.96
C LYS A 451 27.83 -24.21 8.70
N ARG A 452 28.29 -23.77 7.52
CA ARG A 452 27.69 -24.10 6.20
C ARG A 452 28.14 -25.44 5.62
N GLN A 453 29.17 -26.06 6.21
CA GLN A 453 29.63 -27.41 5.88
C GLN A 453 29.07 -28.48 6.83
N GLN A 454 27.92 -28.23 7.46
CA GLN A 454 27.09 -29.38 7.83
C GLN A 454 26.61 -30.02 6.52
N PRO A 455 26.82 -31.33 6.32
CA PRO A 455 26.44 -31.98 5.09
C PRO A 455 24.95 -31.75 4.88
N VAL A 456 24.59 -31.11 3.77
CA VAL A 456 23.25 -31.24 3.22
C VAL A 456 23.12 -32.71 2.89
N VAL A 457 22.52 -33.47 3.82
CA VAL A 457 22.05 -34.82 3.55
C VAL A 457 21.09 -34.64 2.39
N THR A 458 21.56 -35.05 1.22
CA THR A 458 20.72 -35.21 0.05
C THR A 458 19.63 -36.18 0.49
N ALA A 459 18.40 -35.69 0.62
CA ALA A 459 17.26 -36.53 0.95
C ALA A 459 17.06 -37.49 -0.22
N ALA A 460 17.64 -38.67 -0.10
CA ALA A 460 17.18 -39.85 -0.80
C ALA A 460 15.69 -40.02 -0.45
N ILE A 461 14.87 -40.25 -1.48
CA ILE A 461 13.49 -40.67 -1.30
C ILE A 461 13.55 -42.05 -0.65
N ALA A 462 13.50 -42.05 0.68
CA ALA A 462 13.31 -43.23 1.50
C ALA A 462 11.82 -43.34 1.82
N THR A 463 11.14 -44.19 1.07
CA THR A 463 9.79 -44.64 1.34
C THR A 463 9.81 -45.51 2.60
N THR A 464 9.63 -44.94 3.79
CA THR A 464 9.29 -45.74 4.99
C THR A 464 8.70 -44.90 6.12
N GLN A 465 7.46 -45.24 6.46
CA GLN A 465 6.80 -45.20 7.78
C GLN A 465 6.75 -43.88 8.56
N ASN A 466 5.52 -43.36 8.62
CA ASN A 466 5.01 -42.30 9.48
C ASN A 466 5.46 -42.50 10.93
N PRO A 467 6.31 -41.63 11.53
CA PRO A 467 6.53 -41.67 12.97
C PRO A 467 5.23 -41.22 13.65
N ASP A 468 4.75 -42.00 14.62
CA ASP A 468 3.59 -41.63 15.43
C ASP A 468 3.86 -40.26 16.08
N ILE A 469 3.11 -39.24 15.64
CA ILE A 469 3.26 -37.84 16.06
C ILE A 469 3.16 -37.74 17.59
N ALA A 470 2.42 -38.66 18.23
CA ALA A 470 2.31 -38.72 19.67
C ALA A 470 3.62 -39.12 20.37
N THR A 471 4.42 -39.99 19.77
CA THR A 471 5.75 -40.37 20.30
C THR A 471 6.76 -39.26 20.05
N ALA A 472 6.72 -38.63 18.88
CA ALA A 472 7.57 -37.47 18.56
C ALA A 472 7.33 -36.29 19.51
N LEU A 473 6.07 -36.07 19.91
CA LEU A 473 5.70 -35.08 20.91
C LEU A 473 6.24 -35.44 22.31
N GLU A 474 6.13 -36.69 22.75
CA GLU A 474 6.68 -37.14 24.04
C GLU A 474 8.21 -37.00 24.10
N THR A 475 8.92 -37.34 23.02
CA THR A 475 10.36 -37.14 22.93
C THR A 475 10.71 -35.65 23.02
N ALA A 476 10.00 -34.78 22.29
CA ALA A 476 10.24 -33.34 22.35
C ALA A 476 9.98 -32.74 23.75
N ILE A 477 8.98 -33.25 24.48
CA ILE A 477 8.66 -32.85 25.86
C ILE A 477 9.77 -33.31 26.84
N ASN A 478 10.33 -34.50 26.65
CA ASN A 478 11.43 -35.00 27.46
C ASN A 478 12.76 -34.27 27.16
N ASP A 479 12.98 -33.91 25.90
CA ASP A 479 14.15 -33.15 25.45
C ASP A 479 14.08 -31.66 25.83
N ASN A 480 12.95 -31.21 26.40
CA ASN A 480 12.68 -29.83 26.76
C ASN A 480 12.92 -28.84 25.59
N ASP A 481 12.54 -29.24 24.37
CA ASP A 481 12.72 -28.44 23.14
C ASP A 481 11.42 -27.67 22.82
N PRO A 482 11.34 -26.37 23.14
CA PRO A 482 10.09 -25.62 23.06
C PRO A 482 9.52 -25.53 21.63
N ILE A 483 10.38 -25.43 20.62
CA ILE A 483 9.97 -25.28 19.22
C ILE A 483 9.38 -26.59 18.70
N LYS A 484 10.03 -27.72 19.02
CA LYS A 484 9.51 -29.04 18.64
C LYS A 484 8.23 -29.38 19.37
N VAL A 485 8.13 -29.07 20.67
CA VAL A 485 6.89 -29.29 21.45
C VAL A 485 5.73 -28.53 20.83
N GLN A 486 5.88 -27.24 20.53
CA GLN A 486 4.81 -26.46 19.90
C GLN A 486 4.40 -27.03 18.54
N THR A 487 5.38 -27.42 17.72
CA THR A 487 5.14 -27.93 16.36
C THR A 487 4.39 -29.27 16.40
N TYR A 488 4.89 -30.24 17.17
CA TYR A 488 4.25 -31.56 17.26
C TYR A 488 2.92 -31.51 18.03
N TYR A 489 2.78 -30.62 19.01
CA TYR A 489 1.52 -30.42 19.73
C TYR A 489 0.41 -29.92 18.80
N GLN A 490 0.70 -28.96 17.93
CA GLN A 490 -0.28 -28.48 16.94
C GLN A 490 -0.68 -29.58 15.97
N GLN A 491 0.27 -30.35 15.44
CA GLN A 491 0.00 -31.46 14.52
C GLN A 491 -0.83 -32.56 15.20
N TRP A 492 -0.46 -32.94 16.42
CA TRP A 492 -1.20 -33.93 17.20
C TRP A 492 -2.62 -33.44 17.56
N ARG A 493 -2.76 -32.17 17.96
CA ARG A 493 -4.06 -31.55 18.26
C ARG A 493 -5.00 -31.54 17.05
N HIS A 494 -4.48 -31.27 15.86
CA HIS A 494 -5.25 -31.35 14.61
C HIS A 494 -5.71 -32.79 14.32
N GLN A 495 -4.85 -33.78 14.55
CA GLN A 495 -5.20 -35.19 14.37
C GLN A 495 -6.25 -35.68 15.38
N GLN A 496 -6.20 -35.19 16.62
CA GLN A 496 -7.11 -35.60 17.71
C GLN A 496 -8.28 -34.63 17.93
N HIS A 497 -8.57 -33.75 16.96
CA HIS A 497 -9.51 -32.64 17.10
C HIS A 497 -10.91 -33.08 17.57
N SER A 498 -11.44 -34.17 17.03
CA SER A 498 -12.77 -34.69 17.40
C SER A 498 -12.86 -35.20 18.84
N LEU A 499 -11.76 -35.77 19.37
CA LEU A 499 -11.70 -36.28 20.75
C LEU A 499 -11.47 -35.14 21.74
N LEU A 500 -10.55 -34.22 21.44
CA LEU A 500 -10.22 -33.10 22.31
C LEU A 500 -11.36 -32.08 22.44
N THR A 501 -12.19 -31.92 21.39
CA THR A 501 -13.37 -31.04 21.45
C THR A 501 -14.45 -31.57 22.40
N SER A 502 -14.45 -32.88 22.71
CA SER A 502 -15.38 -33.47 23.68
C SER A 502 -15.03 -33.18 25.14
N GLN A 503 -13.80 -32.70 25.42
CA GLN A 503 -13.33 -32.31 26.75
C GLN A 503 -12.62 -30.95 26.70
N PRO A 504 -13.37 -29.83 26.63
CA PRO A 504 -12.80 -28.49 26.47
C PRO A 504 -11.89 -28.06 27.62
N GLN A 505 -12.13 -28.57 28.84
CA GLN A 505 -11.27 -28.30 30.00
C GLN A 505 -9.88 -28.94 29.87
N LEU A 506 -9.79 -30.18 29.39
CA LEU A 506 -8.51 -30.86 29.17
C LEU A 506 -7.71 -30.20 28.04
N LEU A 507 -8.39 -29.78 26.97
CA LEU A 507 -7.77 -29.05 25.86
C LEU A 507 -7.21 -27.70 26.33
N GLN A 508 -7.95 -26.99 27.19
CA GLN A 508 -7.48 -25.73 27.77
C GLN A 508 -6.25 -25.94 28.65
N GLN A 509 -6.23 -26.97 29.50
CA GLN A 509 -5.08 -27.30 30.34
C GLN A 509 -3.82 -27.65 29.52
N LEU A 510 -3.97 -28.38 28.41
CA LEU A 510 -2.87 -28.68 27.49
C LEU A 510 -2.34 -27.40 26.80
N ASP A 511 -3.24 -26.53 26.33
CA ASP A 511 -2.86 -25.26 25.69
C ASP A 511 -2.12 -24.32 26.66
N ASP A 512 -2.58 -24.27 27.91
CA ASP A 512 -1.98 -23.41 28.93
C ASP A 512 -0.62 -23.94 29.42
N GLU A 513 -0.44 -25.26 29.50
CA GLU A 513 0.84 -25.86 29.89
C GLU A 513 1.91 -25.71 28.77
N VAL A 514 1.52 -25.83 27.50
CA VAL A 514 2.43 -25.55 26.36
C VAL A 514 2.79 -24.05 26.32
N LYS A 515 1.84 -23.15 26.60
CA LYS A 515 2.14 -21.72 26.73
C LYS A 515 3.04 -21.42 27.92
N ALA A 516 2.86 -22.09 29.05
CA ALA A 516 3.73 -21.95 30.21
C ALA A 516 5.17 -22.37 29.87
N MET A 517 5.34 -23.48 29.15
CA MET A 517 6.65 -23.90 28.64
C MET A 517 7.29 -22.83 27.74
N MET A 518 6.53 -22.24 26.80
CA MET A 518 7.05 -21.16 25.94
C MET A 518 7.40 -19.92 26.76
N ALA A 519 6.54 -19.55 27.71
CA ALA A 519 6.76 -18.39 28.56
C ALA A 519 8.04 -18.52 29.37
N THR A 520 8.34 -19.70 29.94
CA THR A 520 9.60 -19.91 30.68
C THR A 520 10.86 -19.84 29.80
N HIS A 521 10.79 -20.29 28.54
CA HIS A 521 11.96 -20.27 27.64
C HIS A 521 12.21 -18.93 26.96
N TYR A 522 11.18 -18.09 26.85
CA TYR A 522 11.24 -16.82 26.09
C TYR A 522 10.91 -15.57 26.93
N SER A 523 10.66 -15.72 28.22
CA SER A 523 10.47 -14.60 29.16
C SER A 523 11.80 -14.22 29.83
N PRO A 524 12.02 -12.92 30.12
CA PRO A 524 13.18 -12.46 30.90
C PRO A 524 13.13 -12.83 32.39
N LEU A 525 12.08 -13.51 32.86
CA LEU A 525 11.91 -13.94 34.25
C LEU A 525 12.40 -15.39 34.43
N ASP A 526 13.40 -15.60 35.30
CA ASP A 526 13.96 -16.91 35.63
C ASP A 526 12.91 -17.79 36.31
N SER A 527 12.24 -18.63 35.52
CA SER A 527 11.23 -19.58 36.00
C SER A 527 11.50 -20.95 35.39
N GLN A 528 11.59 -21.97 36.23
CA GLN A 528 11.83 -23.33 35.77
C GLN A 528 10.51 -24.03 35.48
N TRP A 529 10.33 -24.47 34.23
CA TRP A 529 9.20 -25.29 33.82
C TRP A 529 9.50 -26.79 34.02
N ASN A 530 8.47 -27.56 34.37
CA ASN A 530 8.58 -29.00 34.61
C ASN A 530 7.68 -29.79 33.66
N ASN A 531 8.27 -30.73 32.93
CA ASN A 531 7.59 -31.51 31.90
C ASN A 531 6.55 -32.53 32.41
N LYS A 532 6.53 -32.83 33.72
CA LYS A 532 5.63 -33.84 34.31
C LYS A 532 4.15 -33.52 34.12
N THR A 533 3.76 -32.25 34.25
CA THR A 533 2.36 -31.82 34.11
C THR A 533 1.87 -32.05 32.68
N LEU A 534 2.66 -31.64 31.69
CA LEU A 534 2.33 -31.80 30.27
C LEU A 534 2.26 -33.27 29.85
N LEU A 535 3.20 -34.12 30.31
CA LEU A 535 3.16 -35.56 30.05
C LEU A 535 1.93 -36.24 30.67
N THR A 536 1.51 -35.80 31.86
CA THR A 536 0.31 -36.35 32.53
C THR A 536 -0.95 -35.99 31.77
N LEU A 537 -1.08 -34.74 31.34
CA LEU A 537 -2.22 -34.27 30.53
C LEU A 537 -2.25 -34.98 29.16
N LEU A 538 -1.09 -35.22 28.55
CA LEU A 538 -0.98 -35.96 27.29
C LEU A 538 -1.43 -37.42 27.47
N ALA A 539 -1.03 -38.08 28.56
CA ALA A 539 -1.46 -39.43 28.88
C ALA A 539 -2.98 -39.53 29.11
N GLN A 540 -3.57 -38.54 29.79
CA GLN A 540 -5.03 -38.45 29.96
C GLN A 540 -5.75 -38.30 28.63
N ALA A 541 -5.23 -37.45 27.73
CA ALA A 541 -5.81 -37.27 26.41
C ALA A 541 -5.71 -38.53 25.52
N LYS A 542 -4.65 -39.32 25.68
CA LYS A 542 -4.50 -40.63 24.99
C LYS A 542 -5.50 -41.69 25.45
N GLN A 543 -6.06 -41.56 26.66
CA GLN A 543 -7.04 -42.50 27.20
C GLN A 543 -8.48 -42.23 26.75
N LEU A 544 -8.72 -41.14 26.01
CA LEU A 544 -10.03 -40.81 25.46
C LEU A 544 -10.43 -41.82 24.37
N LYS A 545 -11.50 -42.59 24.60
CA LYS A 545 -12.09 -43.49 23.60
C LYS A 545 -13.29 -42.83 22.92
N THR A 546 -13.44 -43.06 21.62
CA THR A 546 -14.64 -42.69 20.86
C THR A 546 -15.85 -43.46 21.38
N ILE A 547 -16.82 -42.76 21.99
CA ILE A 547 -18.14 -43.36 22.29
C ILE A 547 -18.88 -43.46 20.95
N LYS A 548 -18.96 -44.67 20.39
CA LYS A 548 -19.92 -44.96 19.31
C LYS A 548 -21.33 -44.88 19.90
N HIS A 549 -22.11 -43.89 19.51
CA HIS A 549 -23.56 -43.95 19.70
C HIS A 549 -24.10 -45.10 18.84
N THR A 550 -24.47 -46.21 19.48
CA THR A 550 -25.29 -47.25 18.87
C THR A 550 -26.64 -46.63 18.53
N SER A 551 -26.91 -46.44 17.23
CA SER A 551 -28.24 -46.11 16.74
C SER A 551 -29.19 -47.22 17.15
N LYS A 552 -30.11 -46.90 18.06
CA LYS A 552 -31.24 -47.75 18.40
C LYS A 552 -32.13 -47.82 17.16
N THR A 553 -32.16 -48.97 16.51
CA THR A 553 -33.05 -49.29 15.39
C THR A 553 -34.49 -49.05 15.83
N LEU A 554 -35.20 -48.15 15.14
CA LEU A 554 -36.64 -48.01 15.27
C LEU A 554 -37.29 -49.30 14.75
N THR A 555 -38.03 -49.97 15.63
CA THR A 555 -38.90 -51.09 15.31
C THR A 555 -39.94 -50.68 14.27
N SER A 556 -40.06 -51.50 13.23
CA SER A 556 -41.14 -51.51 12.25
C SER A 556 -42.50 -51.51 12.97
N LEU A 557 -43.35 -50.53 12.66
CA LEU A 557 -44.80 -50.65 12.79
C LEU A 557 -45.36 -50.91 11.40
N ASP A 558 -45.78 -52.15 11.19
CA ASP A 558 -46.63 -52.60 10.10
C ASP A 558 -48.10 -52.36 10.53
N PRO A 559 -48.96 -51.73 9.72
CA PRO A 559 -50.39 -51.67 9.99
C PRO A 559 -51.10 -52.91 9.41
N GLN A 560 -51.77 -53.67 10.27
CA GLN A 560 -52.97 -54.44 9.88
C GLN A 560 -54.22 -53.62 10.14
#